data_AF-A0A0B0ENP0-F1
#
_entry.id   AF-A0A0B0ENP0-F1
#
_cell.length_a   1.000
_cell.length_b   1.000
_cell.length_c   1.000
_cell.angle_alpha   90.00
_cell.angle_beta   90.00
_cell.angle_gamma   90.00
#
_symmetry.space_group_name_H-M   'P 1'
#
loop_
_entity.id
_entity.type
_entity.pdbx_description
1 polymer ?
#
loop_
_entity_poly.entity_id
_entity_poly.type
_entity_poly.pdbx_seq_one_letter_code
_entity_poly.pdbx_strand_id
1 'polypeptide(L)' 'MIEEHIRFNSDGLNLEGVLSYDENIINPPMVLLCPPHPHLGGDMENNVITALGNVLAENG' A
#
# COMPACT_ATOMS: atom_id res chain seq x y z
N MET A 1 10.21 -8.92 -4.54
CA MET A 1 9.18 -8.02 -3.99
C MET A 1 9.76 -7.31 -2.79
N ILE A 2 9.70 -5.99 -2.81
CA ILE A 2 10.09 -5.11 -1.70
C ILE A 2 8.81 -4.56 -1.08
N GLU A 3 8.81 -4.44 0.24
CA GLU A 3 7.83 -3.68 0.99
C GLU A 3 8.53 -2.51 1.68
N GLU A 4 7.98 -1.31 1.51
CA GLU A 4 8.54 -0.08 2.06
C GLU A 4 7.47 0.72 2.80
N HIS A 5 7.71 0.99 4.08
CA HIS A 5 6.89 1.92 4.85
C HIS A 5 7.33 3.35 4.58
N ILE A 6 6.41 4.16 4.05
CA ILE A 6 6.66 5.55 3.71
C ILE A 6 5.89 6.50 4.61
N ARG A 7 6.40 7.72 4.73
CA ARG A 7 5.68 8.85 5.31
C ARG A 7 5.83 10.05 4.38
N PHE A 8 4.73 10.74 4.13
CA PHE A 8 4.72 11.89 3.23
C PHE A 8 3.74 12.95 3.72
N ASN A 9 4.04 14.22 3.39
CA ASN A 9 3.15 15.32 3.71
C ASN A 9 2.12 15.51 2.59
N SER A 10 0.87 15.72 2.98
CA SER A 10 -0.23 16.07 2.09
C SER A 10 -1.12 17.09 2.78
N ASP A 11 -1.17 18.33 2.25
CA ASP A 11 -1.97 19.44 2.81
C ASP A 11 -1.80 19.62 4.33
N GLY A 12 -0.56 19.52 4.82
CA GLY A 12 -0.24 19.67 6.23
C GLY A 12 -0.52 18.43 7.10
N LEU A 13 -1.11 17.38 6.54
CA LEU A 13 -1.22 16.07 7.17
C LEU A 13 0.03 15.24 6.88
N ASN A 14 0.56 14.56 7.89
CA ASN A 14 1.61 13.57 7.71
C ASN A 14 0.95 12.19 7.57
N LEU A 15 0.92 11.67 6.34
CA LEU A 15 0.29 10.40 6.01
C LEU A 15 1.32 9.28 6.03
N GLU A 16 0.89 8.09 6.45
CA GLU A 16 1.66 6.86 6.39
C GLU A 16 1.13 6.00 5.23
N GLY A 17 2.03 5.27 4.59
CA GLY A 17 1.72 4.37 3.49
C GLY A 17 2.64 3.16 3.47
N VAL A 18 2.21 2.11 2.78
CA VAL A 18 3.04 0.95 2.46
C VAL A 18 3.09 0.81 0.95
N LEU A 19 4.29 0.71 0.39
CA LEU A 19 4.52 0.43 -1.03
C LEU A 19 5.01 -1.01 -1.17
N SER A 20 4.37 -1.77 -2.06
CA SER A 20 4.80 -3.13 -2.42
C SER A 20 5.03 -3.19 -3.93
N TYR A 21 6.25 -3.53 -4.35
CA TYR A 21 6.64 -3.52 -5.77
C TYR A 21 7.81 -4.47 -6.07
N ASP A 22 8.03 -4.79 -7.34
CA ASP A 22 9.27 -5.40 -7.83
C ASP A 22 10.25 -4.31 -8.27
N GLU A 23 11.41 -4.24 -7.62
CA GLU A 23 12.46 -3.24 -7.89
C GLU A 23 13.05 -3.34 -9.31
N ASN A 24 12.84 -4.46 -10.00
CA ASN A 24 13.37 -4.69 -11.33
C ASN A 24 12.45 -4.18 -12.46
N ILE A 25 11.20 -3.81 -12.13
CA ILE A 25 10.22 -3.37 -13.12
C ILE A 25 10.26 -1.84 -13.27
N ILE A 26 10.43 -1.39 -14.51
CA ILE A 26 10.40 0.04 -14.86
C ILE A 26 8.99 0.41 -15.31
N ASN A 27 8.36 1.37 -14.62
CA ASN A 27 6.99 1.85 -14.85
C ASN A 27 5.91 0.74 -14.76
N PRO A 28 5.78 0.03 -13.63
CA PRO A 28 4.68 -0.91 -13.43
C PRO A 28 3.33 -0.19 -13.41
N PRO A 29 2.21 -0.88 -13.74
CA PRO A 29 0.89 -0.38 -13.39
C PRO A 29 0.80 -0.18 -11.87
N MET A 30 0.10 0.88 -11.45
CA MET A 30 -0.05 1.22 -10.04
C MET A 30 -1.49 1.04 -9.58
N VAL A 31 -1.63 0.50 -8.38
CA VAL A 31 -2.93 0.36 -7.69
C VAL A 31 -2.82 1.03 -6.32
N LEU A 32 -3.82 1.83 -5.97
CA LEU A 32 -3.96 2.39 -4.63
C LEU A 32 -5.00 1.58 -3.87
N LEU A 33 -4.60 1.00 -2.74
CA LEU A 33 -5.48 0.27 -1.84
C LEU A 33 -5.83 1.15 -0.64
N CYS A 34 -7.12 1.27 -0.34
CA CYS A 34 -7.60 1.97 0.84
C CYS A 34 -8.16 0.96 1.85
N PRO A 35 -7.76 1.04 3.13
CA PRO A 35 -8.22 0.11 4.13
C PRO A 35 -9.70 0.32 4.49
N PRO A 36 -10.31 -0.66 5.18
CA PRO A 36 -11.66 -0.51 5.72
C PRO A 36 -11.79 0.68 6.67
N HIS A 37 -13.03 1.04 7.00
CA HIS A 37 -13.32 2.20 7.83
C HIS A 37 -12.60 2.14 9.22
N PRO A 38 -11.90 3.19 9.66
CA PRO A 38 -11.15 3.19 10.93
C PRO A 38 -12.00 2.90 12.19
N HIS A 39 -13.25 3.40 12.26
CA HIS A 39 -14.18 3.05 13.36
C HIS A 39 -14.49 1.55 13.49
N LEU A 40 -14.21 0.74 12.47
CA LEU A 40 -14.35 -0.71 12.51
C LEU A 40 -12.99 -1.42 12.70
N GLY A 41 -11.97 -0.69 13.12
CA GLY A 41 -10.60 -1.20 13.28
C GLY A 41 -9.86 -1.41 11.96
N GLY A 42 -10.27 -0.72 10.88
CA GLY A 42 -9.58 -0.81 9.60
C GLY A 42 -8.29 0.00 9.56
N ASP A 43 -7.22 -0.64 9.13
CA ASP A 43 -5.90 -0.04 8.88
C ASP A 43 -5.21 -0.75 7.70
N MET A 44 -4.00 -0.29 7.36
CA MET A 44 -3.20 -0.86 6.26
C MET A 44 -2.74 -2.30 6.51
N GLU A 45 -2.73 -2.76 7.77
CA GLU A 45 -2.36 -4.14 8.13
C GLU A 45 -3.56 -5.11 8.09
N ASN A 46 -4.74 -4.61 7.71
CA ASN A 46 -5.89 -5.48 7.45
C ASN A 46 -5.52 -6.62 6.49
N ASN A 47 -5.84 -7.85 6.88
CA ASN A 47 -5.46 -9.08 6.17
C ASN A 47 -5.94 -9.13 4.71
N VAL A 48 -7.05 -8.49 4.37
CA VAL A 48 -7.54 -8.42 2.98
C VAL A 48 -6.70 -7.43 2.18
N ILE A 49 -6.33 -6.29 2.78
CA ILE A 49 -5.50 -5.26 2.14
C ILE A 49 -4.10 -5.79 1.86
N THR A 50 -3.47 -6.43 2.85
CA THR A 50 -2.12 -7.02 2.69
C THR A 50 -2.11 -8.14 1.66
N ALA A 51 -3.11 -9.03 1.66
CA ALA A 51 -3.22 -10.09 0.66
C ALA A 51 -3.39 -9.53 -0.75
N LEU A 52 -4.23 -8.51 -0.94
CA LEU A 52 -4.40 -7.85 -2.24
C LEU A 52 -3.12 -7.14 -2.68
N GLY A 53 -2.46 -6.40 -1.78
CA GLY A 53 -1.21 -5.71 -2.07
C GLY A 53 -0.12 -6.65 -2.57
N ASN A 54 0.07 -7.79 -1.89
CA ASN A 54 1.06 -8.79 -2.28
C ASN A 54 0.76 -9.40 -3.65
N VAL A 55 -0.48 -9.86 -3.89
CA VAL A 55 -0.85 -10.47 -5.18
C VAL A 55 -0.72 -9.47 -6.33
N LEU A 56 -1.13 -8.22 -6.12
CA LEU A 56 -1.02 -7.17 -7.14
C LEU A 56 0.44 -6.80 -7.41
N ALA A 57 1.29 -6.72 -6.39
CA ALA A 57 2.71 -6.45 -6.55
C ALA A 57 3.47 -7.59 -7.25
N GLU A 58 3.04 -8.84 -7.07
CA GLU A 58 3.64 -10.01 -7.72
C GLU A 58 3.21 -10.20 -9.18
N ASN A 59 2.00 -9.76 -9.55
CA ASN A 59 1.39 -10.06 -10.86
C ASN A 59 1.15 -8.83 -11.75
N GLY A 60 1.48 -7.63 -11.26
CA GLY A 60 1.34 -6.35 -11.96
C GLY A 60 2.48 -6.03 -12.90
#